data_AF-K1S5R9-F1
#
_entry.id   AF-K1S5R9-F1
#
_cell.length_a   1.000
_cell.length_b   1.000
_cell.length_c   1.000
_cell.angle_alpha   90.00
_cell.angle_beta   90.00
_cell.angle_gamma   90.00
#
_symmetry.space_group_name_H-M   'P 1'
#
loop_
_entity.id
_entity.type
_entity.pdbx_description
1 polymer ?
#
loop_
_entity_poly.entity_id
_entity_poly.type
_entity_poly.pdbx_seq_one_letter_code
_entity_poly.pdbx_strand_id
1 'polypeptide(L)'
;YDIEAVKNCFAVQDMPSLDAEFEKTMSIFGKAYELVYADEQSQPKSVCLPPSNTFIVYGAGVGEIPLYGIHYYKKRDIDGAVTGVCCIVCDREMIYTYENTADSFLHMTMTNSQHHYFGKMPMVEYRNNEEKQGDFEQMIPLIDAYNILESDRVNDKEQFVDAFLFLTGIDLDSEQAKKLREERILMGYEGAAAQYLSKVMSESDIEVLKDSLKSDIHRFSMIPDLSDQTFGTNLSGVAIKYKLMGFEQHVRNKERYFTKALKQRFELYVNFLSLKGA
;
A
#
# COMPACT_ATOMS: atom_id res chain seq x y z
N TYR A 1 28.34 -5.55 26.66
CA TYR A 1 27.50 -6.19 25.65
C TYR A 1 28.14 -5.93 24.31
N ASP A 2 28.64 -6.97 23.67
CA ASP A 2 29.19 -6.88 22.33
C ASP A 2 28.03 -6.72 21.34
N ILE A 3 27.89 -5.52 20.77
CA ILE A 3 26.86 -5.22 19.76
C ILE A 3 27.40 -5.44 18.35
N GLU A 4 28.69 -5.77 18.18
CA GLU A 4 29.30 -5.97 16.87
C GLU A 4 28.72 -7.20 16.18
N ALA A 5 28.45 -8.28 16.91
CA ALA A 5 27.81 -9.47 16.36
C ALA A 5 26.46 -9.14 15.70
N VAL A 6 25.59 -8.39 16.39
CA VAL A 6 24.29 -7.95 15.85
C VAL A 6 24.48 -7.02 14.65
N LYS A 7 25.39 -6.04 14.75
CA LYS A 7 25.69 -5.11 13.64
C LYS A 7 26.18 -5.84 12.39
N ASN A 8 27.02 -6.85 12.56
CA ASN A 8 27.52 -7.67 11.46
C ASN A 8 26.40 -8.46 10.80
N CYS A 9 25.52 -9.10 11.59
CA CYS A 9 24.34 -9.78 11.05
C CYS A 9 23.42 -8.81 10.27
N PHE A 10 23.29 -7.57 10.75
CA PHE A 10 22.46 -6.54 10.12
C PHE A 10 23.06 -6.05 8.80
N ALA A 11 24.38 -5.86 8.76
CA ALA A 11 25.09 -5.44 7.56
C ALA A 11 25.06 -6.51 6.46
N VAL A 12 25.25 -7.79 6.82
CA VAL A 12 25.24 -8.92 5.87
C VAL A 12 23.87 -9.10 5.21
N GLN A 13 22.79 -8.81 5.92
CA GLN A 13 21.41 -8.98 5.43
C GLN A 13 20.83 -7.77 4.73
N ASP A 14 21.55 -6.64 4.69
CA ASP A 14 21.00 -5.36 4.26
C ASP A 14 19.67 -5.02 4.95
N MET A 15 19.71 -5.00 6.30
CA MET A 15 18.55 -4.67 7.13
C MET A 15 17.81 -3.39 6.73
N PRO A 16 18.47 -2.29 6.29
CA PRO A 16 17.76 -1.11 5.81
C PRO A 16 16.78 -1.40 4.65
N SER A 17 17.16 -2.26 3.71
CA SER A 17 16.27 -2.66 2.61
C SER A 17 15.10 -3.48 3.10
N LEU A 18 15.34 -4.40 4.05
CA LEU A 18 14.28 -5.20 4.65
C LEU A 18 13.32 -4.34 5.51
N ASP A 19 13.84 -3.35 6.23
CA ASP A 19 13.03 -2.39 7.00
C ASP A 19 12.15 -1.54 6.09
N ALA A 20 12.65 -1.14 4.92
CA ALA A 20 11.84 -0.47 3.90
C ALA A 20 10.75 -1.38 3.33
N GLU A 21 11.01 -2.69 3.19
CA GLU A 21 10.00 -3.66 2.78
C GLU A 21 8.90 -3.82 3.84
N PHE A 22 9.26 -3.88 5.12
CA PHE A 22 8.30 -3.91 6.22
C PHE A 22 7.44 -2.65 6.27
N GLU A 23 8.07 -1.48 6.14
CA GLU A 23 7.38 -0.18 6.08
C GLU A 23 6.38 -0.17 4.92
N LYS A 24 6.82 -0.53 3.71
CA LYS A 24 5.93 -0.57 2.54
C LYS A 24 4.77 -1.54 2.75
N THR A 25 5.05 -2.73 3.28
CA THR A 25 4.05 -3.78 3.47
C THR A 25 3.01 -3.37 4.50
N MET A 26 3.42 -2.80 5.64
CA MET A 26 2.47 -2.30 6.65
C MET A 26 1.72 -1.06 6.16
N SER A 27 2.30 -0.20 5.32
CA SER A 27 1.60 0.92 4.68
C SER A 27 0.46 0.45 3.76
N ILE A 28 0.64 -0.71 3.10
CA ILE A 28 -0.34 -1.26 2.16
C ILE A 28 -1.42 -2.08 2.88
N PHE A 29 -1.02 -2.99 3.75
CA PHE A 29 -1.92 -3.97 4.36
C PHE A 29 -2.31 -3.64 5.81
N GLY A 30 -1.79 -2.54 6.36
CA GLY A 30 -1.93 -2.17 7.77
C GLY A 30 -1.07 -3.00 8.73
N LYS A 31 -0.47 -4.09 8.24
CA LYS A 31 0.42 -4.97 8.98
C LYS A 31 1.52 -5.54 8.09
N ALA A 32 2.65 -5.88 8.69
CA ALA A 32 3.64 -6.76 8.10
C ALA A 32 4.07 -7.81 9.13
N TYR A 33 4.56 -8.96 8.66
CA TYR A 33 5.03 -10.02 9.54
C TYR A 33 6.46 -10.38 9.20
N GLU A 34 7.29 -10.44 10.22
CA GLU A 34 8.67 -10.90 10.10
C GLU A 34 8.78 -12.30 10.68
N LEU A 35 9.50 -13.18 10.00
CA LEU A 35 10.00 -14.42 10.58
C LEU A 35 11.51 -14.32 10.77
N VAL A 36 11.96 -14.53 12.00
CA VAL A 36 13.36 -14.68 12.34
C VAL A 36 13.70 -16.18 12.37
N TYR A 37 14.69 -16.61 11.62
CA TYR A 37 15.08 -18.02 11.52
C TYR A 37 16.60 -18.16 11.56
N ALA A 38 17.08 -19.35 11.92
CA ALA A 38 18.50 -19.66 11.84
C ALA A 38 18.81 -20.21 10.44
N ASP A 39 19.81 -19.63 9.77
CA ASP A 39 20.28 -20.15 8.49
C ASP A 39 21.21 -21.37 8.66
N GLU A 40 21.67 -21.92 7.53
CA GLU A 40 22.56 -23.08 7.49
C GLU A 40 23.89 -22.84 8.24
N GLN A 41 24.32 -21.58 8.37
CA GLN A 41 25.53 -21.17 9.09
C GLN A 41 25.25 -20.85 10.58
N SER A 42 24.04 -21.18 11.05
CA SER A 42 23.56 -20.87 12.40
C SER A 42 23.65 -19.38 12.72
N GLN A 43 23.32 -18.53 11.75
CA GLN A 43 23.17 -17.09 11.92
C GLN A 43 21.70 -16.72 11.90
N PRO A 44 21.26 -15.79 12.76
CA PRO A 44 19.88 -15.31 12.74
C PRO A 44 19.66 -14.48 11.48
N LYS A 45 18.60 -14.82 10.74
CA LYS A 45 18.13 -14.10 9.57
C LYS A 45 16.68 -13.71 9.70
N SER A 46 16.31 -12.62 9.02
CA SER A 46 14.96 -12.08 8.98
C SER A 46 14.40 -12.15 7.56
N VAL A 47 13.11 -12.44 7.45
CA VAL A 47 12.38 -12.40 6.18
C VAL A 47 11.02 -11.77 6.37
N CYS A 48 10.59 -10.96 5.40
CA CYS A 48 9.24 -10.42 5.34
C CYS A 48 8.28 -11.47 4.78
N LEU A 49 7.27 -11.82 5.57
CA LEU A 49 6.23 -12.77 5.18
C LEU A 49 4.99 -12.03 4.65
N PRO A 50 4.29 -12.59 3.64
CA PRO A 50 3.09 -11.96 3.10
C PRO A 50 1.98 -11.88 4.16
N PRO A 51 1.35 -10.71 4.36
CA PRO A 51 0.22 -10.58 5.29
C PRO A 51 -1.02 -11.40 4.87
N SER A 52 -1.15 -11.74 3.59
CA SER A 52 -2.29 -12.48 3.04
C SER A 52 -2.37 -13.93 3.52
N ASN A 53 -1.27 -14.48 4.04
CA ASN A 53 -1.18 -15.87 4.46
C ASN A 53 -0.34 -16.06 5.74
N THR A 54 -0.21 -14.98 6.51
CA THR A 54 0.52 -14.95 7.77
C THR A 54 -0.29 -14.23 8.83
N PHE A 55 -0.35 -14.78 10.04
CA PHE A 55 -1.02 -14.13 11.16
C PHE A 55 -0.47 -14.62 12.50
N ILE A 56 -0.62 -13.80 13.52
CA ILE A 56 -0.28 -14.15 14.90
C ILE A 56 -1.56 -14.32 15.69
N VAL A 57 -1.66 -15.43 16.43
CA VAL A 57 -2.75 -15.68 17.36
C VAL A 57 -2.36 -15.14 18.73
N TYR A 58 -3.21 -14.27 19.25
CA TYR A 58 -3.05 -13.65 20.55
C TYR A 58 -4.00 -14.30 21.58
N GLY A 59 -3.54 -14.40 22.82
CA GLY A 59 -4.38 -14.85 23.92
C GLY A 59 -5.48 -13.84 24.24
N ALA A 60 -6.63 -14.33 24.71
CA ALA A 60 -7.82 -13.51 25.03
C ALA A 60 -7.68 -12.63 26.30
N GLY A 61 -6.50 -12.60 26.91
CA GLY A 61 -6.24 -11.79 28.11
C GLY A 61 -5.95 -10.32 27.77
N VAL A 62 -5.98 -9.46 28.79
CA VAL A 62 -5.75 -8.00 28.68
C VAL A 62 -4.40 -7.64 28.05
N GLY A 63 -3.39 -8.52 28.17
CA GLY A 63 -2.03 -8.24 27.72
C GLY A 63 -1.74 -8.49 26.24
N GLU A 64 -2.71 -8.97 25.44
CA GLU A 64 -2.49 -9.38 24.03
C GLU A 64 -1.19 -10.20 23.86
N ILE A 65 -0.99 -11.25 24.67
CA ILE A 65 0.25 -12.04 24.60
C ILE A 65 0.21 -12.92 23.35
N PRO A 66 1.21 -12.88 22.46
CA PRO A 66 1.27 -13.76 21.30
C PRO A 66 1.47 -15.21 21.75
N LEU A 67 0.61 -16.11 21.26
CA LEU A 67 0.65 -17.54 21.57
C LEU A 67 1.39 -18.33 20.50
N TYR A 68 1.00 -18.13 19.24
CA TYR A 68 1.60 -18.80 18.09
C TYR A 68 1.46 -17.95 16.82
N GLY A 69 2.52 -17.94 16.01
CA GLY A 69 2.56 -17.35 14.68
C GLY A 69 2.34 -18.43 13.63
N ILE A 70 1.54 -18.13 12.61
CA ILE A 70 1.16 -19.08 11.57
C ILE A 70 1.49 -18.46 10.22
N HIS A 71 2.17 -19.22 9.37
CA HIS A 71 2.41 -18.88 7.97
C HIS A 71 2.09 -20.10 7.09
N TYR A 72 1.20 -19.96 6.13
CA TYR A 72 0.76 -21.08 5.29
C TYR A 72 0.78 -20.73 3.81
N TYR A 73 1.12 -21.68 2.95
CA TYR A 73 1.19 -21.43 1.51
C TYR A 73 0.99 -22.71 0.71
N LYS A 74 0.63 -22.54 -0.57
CA LYS A 74 0.55 -23.65 -1.53
C LYS A 74 1.94 -23.96 -2.07
N LYS A 75 2.32 -25.24 -2.05
CA LYS A 75 3.52 -25.72 -2.74
C LYS A 75 3.20 -25.84 -4.22
N ARG A 76 4.12 -25.38 -5.06
CA ARG A 76 4.01 -25.47 -6.51
C ARG A 76 5.24 -26.15 -7.08
N ASP A 77 5.06 -26.92 -8.14
CA ASP A 77 6.17 -27.44 -8.93
C ASP A 77 6.75 -26.36 -9.87
N ILE A 78 7.72 -26.78 -10.70
CA ILE A 78 8.41 -25.89 -11.65
C ILE A 78 7.48 -25.39 -12.76
N ASP A 79 6.39 -26.11 -13.04
CA ASP A 79 5.37 -25.76 -14.04
C ASP A 79 4.24 -24.90 -13.43
N GLY A 80 4.29 -24.64 -12.12
CA GLY A 80 3.34 -23.81 -11.38
C GLY A 80 2.09 -24.57 -10.91
N ALA A 81 2.01 -25.88 -11.12
CA ALA A 81 0.90 -26.70 -10.63
C ALA A 81 1.01 -26.91 -9.12
N VAL A 82 -0.14 -26.90 -8.44
CA VAL A 82 -0.18 -27.07 -6.98
C VAL A 82 0.07 -28.54 -6.64
N THR A 83 1.18 -28.79 -5.93
CA THR A 83 1.61 -30.14 -5.51
C THR A 83 1.31 -30.44 -4.04
N GLY A 84 0.77 -29.46 -3.32
CA GLY A 84 0.40 -29.60 -1.92
C GLY A 84 0.31 -28.27 -1.20
N VAL A 85 0.25 -28.31 0.12
CA VAL A 85 0.27 -27.14 1.00
C VAL A 85 1.25 -27.33 2.14
N CYS A 86 1.69 -26.21 2.70
CA CYS A 86 2.59 -26.11 3.85
C CYS A 86 2.00 -25.13 4.87
N CYS A 87 2.12 -25.43 6.15
CA CYS A 87 1.80 -24.55 7.24
C CYS A 87 2.91 -24.61 8.30
N ILE A 88 3.54 -23.47 8.54
CA ILE A 88 4.56 -23.27 9.56
C ILE A 88 3.87 -22.64 10.76
N VAL A 89 4.02 -23.28 11.92
CA VAL A 89 3.50 -22.79 13.20
C VAL A 89 4.68 -22.58 14.14
N CYS A 90 4.85 -21.37 14.65
CA CYS A 90 5.90 -21.02 15.58
C CYS A 90 5.28 -20.65 16.93
N ASP A 91 5.64 -21.35 17.99
CA ASP A 91 5.33 -20.92 19.36
C ASP A 91 6.56 -20.26 20.01
N ARG A 92 6.63 -20.23 21.34
CA ARG A 92 7.72 -19.61 22.07
C ARG A 92 9.06 -20.35 21.99
N GLU A 93 9.03 -21.67 21.78
CA GLU A 93 10.20 -22.56 21.86
C GLU A 93 10.43 -23.37 20.58
N MET A 94 9.35 -23.73 19.89
CA MET A 94 9.30 -24.70 18.80
C MET A 94 8.76 -24.10 17.50
N ILE A 95 9.27 -24.62 16.39
CA ILE A 95 8.70 -24.46 15.06
C ILE A 95 8.20 -25.82 14.61
N TYR A 96 6.95 -25.86 14.14
CA TYR A 96 6.27 -27.02 13.60
C TYR A 96 5.97 -26.80 12.13
N THR A 97 6.22 -27.83 11.31
CA THR A 97 5.84 -27.85 9.90
C THR A 97 4.76 -28.88 9.68
N TYR A 98 3.63 -28.44 9.15
CA TYR A 98 2.51 -29.28 8.73
C TYR A 98 2.38 -29.24 7.22
N GLU A 99 2.17 -30.40 6.60
CA GLU A 99 2.07 -30.50 5.15
C GLU A 99 0.91 -31.39 4.72
N ASN A 100 0.43 -31.17 3.49
CA ASN A 100 -0.49 -32.07 2.81
C ASN A 100 -0.11 -32.10 1.32
N THR A 101 -0.15 -33.27 0.69
CA THR A 101 0.14 -33.46 -0.75
C THR A 101 -1.05 -33.10 -1.64
N ALA A 102 -2.22 -32.85 -1.06
CA ALA A 102 -3.38 -32.30 -1.77
C ALA A 102 -3.42 -30.77 -1.66
N ASP A 103 -4.15 -30.10 -2.56
CA ASP A 103 -4.49 -28.68 -2.44
C ASP A 103 -5.56 -28.46 -1.35
N SER A 104 -5.23 -28.79 -0.11
CA SER A 104 -6.14 -28.71 1.04
C SER A 104 -5.37 -28.49 2.35
N PHE A 105 -5.76 -27.44 3.08
CA PHE A 105 -5.26 -27.15 4.42
C PHE A 105 -5.95 -28.00 5.51
N LEU A 106 -6.83 -28.93 5.14
CA LEU A 106 -7.44 -29.88 6.07
C LEU A 106 -6.56 -31.13 6.22
N HIS A 107 -6.64 -31.76 7.40
CA HIS A 107 -5.95 -33.03 7.71
C HIS A 107 -4.44 -33.03 7.42
N MET A 108 -3.77 -31.87 7.56
CA MET A 108 -2.33 -31.78 7.39
C MET A 108 -1.60 -32.67 8.41
N THR A 109 -0.48 -33.26 8.00
CA THR A 109 0.37 -34.08 8.86
C THR A 109 1.58 -33.29 9.30
N MET A 110 1.97 -33.41 10.57
CA MET A 110 3.20 -32.81 11.07
C MET A 110 4.40 -33.57 10.49
N THR A 111 5.23 -32.89 9.71
CA THR A 111 6.41 -33.48 9.07
C THR A 111 7.70 -33.12 9.79
N ASN A 112 7.73 -31.98 10.50
CA ASN A 112 8.89 -31.52 11.25
C ASN A 112 8.48 -30.78 12.54
N SER A 113 9.33 -30.90 13.56
CA SER A 113 9.22 -30.19 14.83
C SER A 113 10.64 -29.97 15.37
N GLN A 114 11.03 -28.71 15.54
CA GLN A 114 12.39 -28.34 15.98
C GLN A 114 12.41 -27.13 16.91
N HIS A 115 13.38 -27.09 17.82
CA HIS A 115 13.64 -25.92 18.66
C HIS A 115 14.29 -24.81 17.84
N HIS A 116 13.83 -23.57 18.01
CA HIS A 116 14.38 -22.42 17.30
C HIS A 116 15.34 -21.56 18.15
N TYR A 117 15.37 -21.73 19.47
CA TYR A 117 16.35 -21.10 20.39
C TYR A 117 16.38 -19.56 20.40
N PHE A 118 15.27 -18.89 20.02
CA PHE A 118 15.18 -17.42 20.04
C PHE A 118 14.70 -16.86 21.40
N GLY A 119 14.36 -17.74 22.35
CA GLY A 119 13.86 -17.40 23.70
C GLY A 119 12.45 -16.80 23.77
N LYS A 120 11.94 -16.35 22.62
CA LYS A 120 10.59 -15.85 22.37
C LYS A 120 10.12 -16.33 20.99
N MET A 121 8.83 -16.18 20.73
CA MET A 121 8.24 -16.54 19.44
C MET A 121 8.96 -15.80 18.30
N PRO A 122 9.47 -16.51 17.29
CA PRO A 122 10.33 -15.95 16.24
C PRO A 122 9.57 -15.20 15.15
N MET A 123 8.28 -14.91 15.36
CA MET A 123 7.47 -14.13 14.43
C MET A 123 7.10 -12.79 15.06
N VAL A 124 7.30 -11.69 14.33
CA VAL A 124 7.06 -10.32 14.81
C VAL A 124 5.98 -9.67 13.94
N GLU A 125 4.94 -9.09 14.55
CA GLU A 125 3.92 -8.30 13.85
C GLU A 125 4.30 -6.81 13.89
N TYR A 126 4.48 -6.23 12.72
CA TYR A 126 4.62 -4.80 12.51
C TYR A 126 3.21 -4.25 12.29
N ARG A 127 2.72 -3.40 13.20
CA ARG A 127 1.43 -2.73 13.07
C ARG A 127 1.63 -1.33 12.50
N ASN A 128 0.85 -0.95 11.49
CA ASN A 128 0.91 0.40 10.91
C ASN A 128 0.37 1.47 11.87
N ASN A 129 -0.79 1.19 12.43
CA ASN A 129 -1.53 2.02 13.40
C ASN A 129 -2.28 1.09 14.36
N GLU A 130 -3.07 1.67 15.27
CA GLU A 130 -3.83 0.90 16.27
C GLU A 130 -4.91 0.03 15.60
N GLU A 131 -5.53 0.57 14.55
CA GLU A 131 -6.59 -0.03 13.76
C GLU A 131 -6.08 -1.13 12.82
N LYS A 132 -4.75 -1.20 12.62
CA LYS A 132 -4.06 -2.14 11.73
C LYS A 132 -4.53 -2.00 10.28
N GLN A 133 -4.72 -0.76 9.82
CA GLN A 133 -5.15 -0.38 8.46
C GLN A 133 -4.01 0.24 7.66
N GLY A 134 -4.03 0.05 6.33
CA GLY A 134 -3.11 0.72 5.42
C GLY A 134 -3.32 2.23 5.37
N ASP A 135 -2.26 2.97 5.00
CA ASP A 135 -2.25 4.44 5.01
C ASP A 135 -3.24 5.04 3.99
N PHE A 136 -3.46 4.35 2.88
CA PHE A 136 -4.32 4.83 1.79
C PHE A 136 -5.79 4.41 1.95
N GLU A 137 -6.11 3.46 2.85
CA GLU A 137 -7.43 2.84 2.91
C GLU A 137 -8.56 3.85 3.15
N GLN A 138 -8.33 4.82 4.04
CA GLN A 138 -9.30 5.87 4.34
C GLN A 138 -9.47 6.85 3.17
N MET A 139 -8.51 6.90 2.25
CA MET A 139 -8.51 7.81 1.11
C MET A 139 -9.09 7.18 -0.16
N ILE A 140 -9.39 5.86 -0.15
CA ILE A 140 -9.92 5.13 -1.32
C ILE A 140 -11.09 5.87 -1.98
N PRO A 141 -12.14 6.34 -1.26
CA PRO A 141 -13.26 7.02 -1.91
C PRO A 141 -12.86 8.30 -2.67
N LEU A 142 -11.89 9.04 -2.14
CA LEU A 142 -11.40 10.28 -2.78
C LEU A 142 -10.49 9.97 -3.98
N ILE A 143 -9.63 8.96 -3.85
CA ILE A 143 -8.78 8.48 -4.94
C ILE A 143 -9.62 7.93 -6.09
N ASP A 144 -10.67 7.15 -5.79
CA ASP A 144 -11.59 6.63 -6.79
C ASP A 144 -12.36 7.76 -7.48
N ALA A 145 -12.87 8.74 -6.72
CA ALA A 145 -13.52 9.92 -7.29
C ALA A 145 -12.58 10.71 -8.21
N TYR A 146 -11.32 10.87 -7.82
CA TYR A 146 -10.29 11.52 -8.64
C TYR A 146 -10.03 10.74 -9.94
N ASN A 147 -9.89 9.42 -9.85
CA ASN A 147 -9.66 8.55 -11.02
C ASN A 147 -10.85 8.57 -11.99
N ILE A 148 -12.08 8.55 -11.47
CA ILE A 148 -13.30 8.67 -12.28
C ILE A 148 -13.32 10.02 -13.00
N LEU A 149 -13.06 11.12 -12.29
CA LEU A 149 -13.05 12.46 -12.88
C LEU A 149 -12.04 12.59 -14.03
N GLU A 150 -10.82 12.08 -13.86
CA GLU A 150 -9.80 12.11 -14.92
C GLU A 150 -10.17 11.20 -16.09
N SER A 151 -10.78 10.04 -15.83
CA SER A 151 -11.27 9.15 -16.89
C SER A 151 -12.40 9.80 -17.70
N ASP A 152 -13.37 10.41 -17.02
CA ASP A 152 -14.48 11.12 -17.64
C ASP A 152 -14.00 12.33 -18.45
N ARG A 153 -13.00 13.08 -17.97
CA ARG A 153 -12.38 14.18 -18.72
C ARG A 153 -11.77 13.73 -20.05
N VAL A 154 -11.14 12.56 -20.08
CA VAL A 154 -10.60 11.99 -21.33
C VAL A 154 -11.74 11.58 -22.26
N ASN A 155 -12.76 10.90 -21.73
CA ASN A 155 -13.94 10.49 -22.49
C ASN A 155 -14.70 11.70 -23.08
N ASP A 156 -14.81 12.79 -22.32
CA ASP A 156 -15.48 14.03 -22.73
C ASP A 156 -14.78 14.67 -23.94
N LYS A 157 -13.44 14.58 -24.02
CA LYS A 157 -12.66 15.06 -25.17
C LYS A 157 -12.90 14.20 -26.42
N GLU A 158 -13.05 12.89 -26.25
CA GLU A 158 -13.45 12.00 -27.36
C GLU A 158 -14.89 12.28 -27.81
N GLN A 159 -15.84 12.41 -26.89
CA GLN A 159 -17.24 12.73 -27.21
C GLN A 159 -17.40 14.12 -27.83
N PHE A 160 -16.55 15.09 -27.50
CA PHE A 160 -16.57 16.39 -28.15
C PHE A 160 -16.29 16.29 -29.67
N VAL A 161 -15.49 15.32 -30.10
CA VAL A 161 -15.26 15.04 -31.54
C VAL A 161 -16.55 14.58 -32.22
N ASP A 162 -17.42 13.89 -31.48
CA ASP A 162 -18.70 13.35 -31.94
C ASP A 162 -19.92 14.23 -31.58
N ALA A 163 -19.70 15.46 -31.11
CA ALA A 163 -20.76 16.35 -30.64
C ALA A 163 -21.75 16.73 -31.76
N PHE A 164 -23.02 16.93 -31.38
CA PHE A 164 -24.06 17.39 -32.31
C PHE A 164 -23.84 18.86 -32.67
N LEU A 165 -23.78 19.15 -33.96
CA LEU A 165 -23.81 20.53 -34.45
C LEU A 165 -25.25 21.07 -34.42
N PHE A 166 -25.51 22.04 -33.57
CA PHE A 166 -26.80 22.73 -33.48
C PHE A 166 -26.75 24.04 -34.25
N LEU A 167 -27.71 24.19 -35.16
CA LEU A 167 -27.81 25.31 -36.07
C LEU A 167 -29.14 26.04 -35.84
N THR A 168 -29.08 27.37 -35.76
CA THR A 168 -30.24 28.24 -35.59
C THR A 168 -30.32 29.25 -36.72
N GLY A 169 -31.51 29.41 -37.29
CA GLY A 169 -31.73 30.32 -38.44
C GLY A 169 -31.09 29.84 -39.75
N ILE A 170 -30.72 28.56 -39.84
CA ILE A 170 -30.12 27.94 -41.02
C ILE A 170 -30.97 26.73 -41.40
N ASP A 171 -31.37 26.66 -42.68
CA ASP A 171 -32.06 25.53 -43.25
C ASP A 171 -31.07 24.80 -44.18
N LEU A 172 -30.84 23.51 -43.95
CA LEU A 172 -29.88 22.69 -44.71
C LEU A 172 -30.59 21.46 -45.28
N ASP A 173 -30.36 21.20 -46.56
CA ASP A 173 -30.71 19.90 -47.14
C ASP A 173 -29.61 18.84 -46.90
N SER A 174 -29.91 17.57 -47.21
CA SER A 174 -29.01 16.44 -46.99
C SER A 174 -27.69 16.53 -47.77
N GLU A 175 -27.66 17.20 -48.92
CA GLU A 175 -26.46 17.35 -49.73
C GLU A 175 -25.57 18.49 -49.22
N GLN A 176 -26.18 19.58 -48.77
CA GLN A 176 -25.49 20.67 -48.08
C GLN A 176 -24.92 20.21 -46.74
N ALA A 177 -25.61 19.35 -45.99
CA ALA A 177 -25.09 18.74 -44.76
C ALA A 177 -23.86 17.85 -45.01
N LYS A 178 -23.82 17.11 -46.12
CA LYS A 178 -22.62 16.32 -46.51
C LYS A 178 -21.45 17.24 -46.84
N LYS A 179 -21.67 18.28 -47.66
CA LYS A 179 -20.64 19.29 -47.96
C LYS A 179 -20.12 19.98 -46.71
N LEU A 180 -21.01 20.26 -45.75
CA LEU A 180 -20.61 20.83 -44.47
C LEU A 180 -19.65 19.92 -43.70
N ARG A 181 -19.91 18.61 -43.70
CA ARG A 181 -19.06 17.61 -43.03
C ARG A 181 -17.71 17.45 -43.71
N GLU A 182 -17.66 17.56 -45.04
CA GLU A 182 -16.43 17.45 -45.83
C GLU A 182 -15.59 18.73 -45.81
N GLU A 183 -16.19 19.89 -46.05
CA GLU A 183 -15.49 21.17 -46.16
C GLU A 183 -15.30 21.88 -44.82
N ARG A 184 -16.07 21.53 -43.78
CA ARG A 184 -16.01 22.11 -42.41
C ARG A 184 -16.20 23.63 -42.36
N ILE A 185 -16.93 24.21 -43.32
CA ILE A 185 -17.19 25.65 -43.41
C ILE A 185 -18.71 25.89 -43.37
N LEU A 186 -19.15 26.83 -42.53
CA LEU A 186 -20.55 27.24 -42.40
C LEU A 186 -20.66 28.77 -42.58
N MET A 187 -21.50 29.23 -43.51
CA MET A 187 -21.74 30.65 -43.77
C MET A 187 -23.10 31.05 -43.19
N GLY A 188 -23.12 31.94 -42.21
CA GLY A 188 -24.35 32.39 -41.55
C GLY A 188 -24.94 33.64 -42.19
N TYR A 189 -26.28 33.77 -42.14
CA TYR A 189 -27.00 35.02 -42.41
C TYR A 189 -27.17 35.85 -41.12
N GLU A 190 -27.74 37.05 -41.23
CA GLU A 190 -27.99 37.91 -40.08
C GLU A 190 -28.91 37.20 -39.06
N GLY A 191 -28.41 36.96 -37.84
CA GLY A 191 -29.11 36.21 -36.79
C GLY A 191 -28.89 34.68 -36.80
N ALA A 192 -28.07 34.15 -37.71
CA ALA A 192 -27.72 32.73 -37.71
C ALA A 192 -26.61 32.42 -36.68
N ALA A 193 -26.75 31.32 -35.95
CA ALA A 193 -25.73 30.85 -35.01
C ALA A 193 -25.55 29.33 -35.10
N ALA A 194 -24.31 28.88 -34.91
CA ALA A 194 -23.92 27.49 -34.91
C ALA A 194 -23.06 27.19 -33.69
N GLN A 195 -23.42 26.14 -32.97
CA GLN A 195 -22.70 25.72 -31.78
C GLN A 195 -22.77 24.21 -31.64
N TYR A 196 -21.70 23.60 -31.16
CA TYR A 196 -21.73 22.19 -30.79
C TYR A 196 -22.47 22.06 -29.46
N LEU A 197 -23.57 21.31 -29.47
CA LEU A 197 -24.24 20.91 -28.23
C LEU A 197 -23.46 19.75 -27.66
N SER A 198 -22.79 20.01 -26.54
CA SER A 198 -22.13 18.99 -25.76
C SER A 198 -22.69 19.05 -24.33
N LYS A 199 -22.90 17.88 -23.73
CA LYS A 199 -23.41 17.76 -22.35
C LYS A 199 -22.26 17.74 -21.32
N VAL A 200 -21.04 18.05 -21.76
CA VAL A 200 -19.83 17.94 -20.95
C VAL A 200 -19.64 19.17 -20.07
N MET A 201 -19.07 18.97 -18.88
CA MET A 201 -18.70 20.09 -18.02
C MET A 201 -17.64 20.95 -18.70
N SER A 202 -17.56 22.23 -18.34
CA SER A 202 -16.47 23.07 -18.85
C SER A 202 -15.14 22.57 -18.27
N GLU A 203 -14.06 22.68 -19.04
CA GLU A 203 -12.71 22.31 -18.56
C GLU A 203 -12.36 23.06 -17.26
N SER A 204 -12.86 24.29 -17.09
CA SER A 204 -12.71 25.07 -15.85
C SER A 204 -13.40 24.45 -14.65
N ASP A 205 -14.61 23.90 -14.81
CA ASP A 205 -15.34 23.28 -13.69
C ASP A 205 -14.69 21.96 -13.28
N ILE A 206 -14.21 21.18 -14.26
CA ILE A 206 -13.45 19.94 -14.04
C ILE A 206 -12.17 20.22 -13.26
N GLU A 207 -11.43 21.27 -13.66
CA GLU A 207 -10.19 21.65 -12.98
C GLU A 207 -10.44 22.09 -11.52
N VAL A 208 -11.51 22.84 -11.26
CA VAL A 208 -11.92 23.22 -9.89
C VAL A 208 -12.25 21.99 -9.04
N LEU A 209 -13.01 21.03 -9.59
CA LEU A 209 -13.36 19.81 -8.87
C LEU A 209 -12.12 18.95 -8.58
N LYS A 210 -11.21 18.83 -9.57
CA LYS A 210 -9.94 18.12 -9.43
C LYS A 210 -9.08 18.72 -8.32
N ASP A 211 -8.95 20.04 -8.29
CA ASP A 211 -8.18 20.74 -7.26
C ASP A 211 -8.81 20.57 -5.87
N SER A 212 -10.15 20.57 -5.77
CA SER A 212 -10.86 20.27 -4.53
C SER A 212 -10.55 18.86 -4.03
N LEU A 213 -10.67 17.84 -4.90
CA LEU A 213 -10.37 16.45 -4.55
C LEU A 213 -8.90 16.27 -4.15
N LYS A 214 -7.98 16.86 -4.90
CA LYS A 214 -6.55 16.85 -4.58
C LYS A 214 -6.30 17.46 -3.20
N SER A 215 -6.90 18.62 -2.92
CA SER A 215 -6.76 19.31 -1.63
C SER A 215 -7.29 18.46 -0.47
N ASP A 216 -8.45 17.83 -0.65
CA ASP A 216 -9.06 16.95 0.36
C ASP A 216 -8.19 15.71 0.61
N ILE A 217 -7.65 15.07 -0.44
CA ILE A 217 -6.72 13.93 -0.29
C ILE A 217 -5.52 14.33 0.57
N HIS A 218 -4.84 15.44 0.25
CA HIS A 218 -3.69 15.91 1.03
C HIS A 218 -4.06 16.27 2.47
N ARG A 219 -5.22 16.90 2.67
CA ARG A 219 -5.70 17.30 3.99
C ARG A 219 -6.01 16.10 4.89
N PHE A 220 -6.73 15.10 4.37
CA PHE A 220 -7.16 13.96 5.17
C PHE A 220 -6.08 12.88 5.33
N SER A 221 -5.21 12.71 4.33
CA SER A 221 -4.01 11.86 4.47
C SER A 221 -2.91 12.51 5.33
N MET A 222 -3.05 13.81 5.63
CA MET A 222 -2.04 14.63 6.28
C MET A 222 -0.68 14.61 5.55
N ILE A 223 -0.70 14.39 4.23
CA ILE A 223 0.50 14.43 3.38
C ILE A 223 0.64 15.86 2.83
N PRO A 224 1.77 16.54 3.09
CA PRO A 224 2.00 17.87 2.55
C PRO A 224 2.03 17.87 1.02
N ASP A 225 1.33 18.81 0.39
CA ASP A 225 1.45 19.05 -1.05
C ASP A 225 2.70 19.89 -1.33
N LEU A 226 3.73 19.28 -1.94
CA LEU A 226 4.96 19.98 -2.31
C LEU A 226 4.80 20.90 -3.53
N SER A 227 3.70 20.76 -4.27
CA SER A 227 3.37 21.61 -5.42
C SER A 227 2.54 22.83 -5.04
N ASP A 228 2.10 22.94 -3.79
CA ASP A 228 1.35 24.08 -3.29
C ASP A 228 2.23 25.34 -3.32
N GLN A 229 1.82 26.32 -4.15
CA GLN A 229 2.54 27.58 -4.35
C GLN A 229 2.71 28.39 -3.06
N THR A 230 1.86 28.14 -2.05
CA THR A 230 2.01 28.78 -0.75
C THR A 230 3.19 28.24 0.06
N PHE A 231 3.76 27.07 -0.26
CA PHE A 231 5.04 26.62 0.32
C PHE A 231 6.24 27.37 -0.27
N GLY A 232 6.15 27.86 -1.51
CA GLY A 232 7.24 28.56 -2.21
C GLY A 232 7.28 30.09 -1.98
N THR A 233 6.29 30.66 -1.31
CA THR A 233 6.26 32.09 -0.93
C THR A 233 6.96 32.31 0.41
N ASN A 234 7.30 33.56 0.76
CA ASN A 234 8.04 33.98 1.97
C ASN A 234 7.34 33.63 3.31
N LEU A 235 7.04 32.37 3.56
CA LEU A 235 6.56 31.87 4.85
C LEU A 235 7.72 31.85 5.85
N SER A 236 7.44 32.27 7.08
CA SER A 236 8.38 32.07 8.17
C SER A 236 8.54 30.56 8.45
N GLY A 237 9.71 30.13 8.92
CA GLY A 237 9.94 28.73 9.30
C GLY A 237 8.95 28.20 10.35
N VAL A 238 8.38 29.11 11.17
CA VAL A 238 7.32 28.77 12.13
C VAL A 238 6.01 28.40 11.42
N ALA A 239 5.64 29.12 10.36
CA ALA A 239 4.44 28.81 9.57
C ALA A 239 4.57 27.47 8.83
N ILE A 240 5.76 27.16 8.29
CA ILE A 240 6.04 25.86 7.66
C ILE A 240 5.88 24.73 8.68
N LYS A 241 6.41 24.91 9.90
CA LYS A 241 6.29 23.90 10.96
C LYS A 241 4.83 23.63 11.34
N TYR A 242 3.97 24.65 11.42
CA TYR A 242 2.54 24.43 11.67
C TYR A 242 1.85 23.67 10.54
N LYS A 243 2.22 23.91 9.28
CA LYS A 243 1.71 23.14 8.14
C LYS A 243 2.14 21.67 8.18
N LEU A 244 3.38 21.40 8.59
CA LEU A 244 3.93 20.03 8.68
C LEU A 244 3.52 19.30 9.98
N MET A 245 2.89 19.98 10.94
CA MET A 245 2.58 19.41 12.24
C MET A 245 1.74 18.12 12.17
N GLY A 246 0.73 18.09 11.29
CA GLY A 246 -0.08 16.88 11.07
C GLY A 246 0.74 15.71 10.53
N PHE A 247 1.54 15.97 9.50
CA PHE A 247 2.45 14.99 8.91
C PHE A 247 3.46 14.45 9.93
N GLU A 248 4.14 15.33 10.68
CA GLU A 248 5.09 14.91 11.72
C GLU A 248 4.42 14.05 12.80
N GLN A 249 3.18 14.37 13.17
CA GLN A 249 2.43 13.58 14.15
C GLN A 249 2.08 12.18 13.61
N HIS A 250 1.73 12.07 12.33
CA HIS A 250 1.53 10.77 11.66
C HIS A 250 2.80 9.94 11.63
N VAL A 251 3.92 10.53 11.19
CA VAL A 251 5.23 9.86 11.15
C VAL A 251 5.61 9.36 12.54
N ARG A 252 5.49 10.20 13.58
CA ARG A 252 5.80 9.79 14.97
C ARG A 252 4.94 8.64 15.47
N ASN A 253 3.66 8.59 15.10
CA ASN A 253 2.80 7.48 15.46
C ASN A 253 3.29 6.19 14.82
N LYS A 254 3.65 6.23 13.53
CA LYS A 254 4.19 5.08 12.79
C LYS A 254 5.53 4.61 13.36
N GLU A 255 6.46 5.54 13.59
CA GLU A 255 7.75 5.28 14.25
C GLU A 255 7.57 4.58 15.60
N ARG A 256 6.57 4.97 16.39
CA ARG A 256 6.29 4.35 17.70
C ARG A 256 5.93 2.87 17.56
N TYR A 257 5.07 2.49 16.61
CA TYR A 257 4.73 1.08 16.40
C TYR A 257 5.89 0.31 15.76
N PHE A 258 6.56 0.89 14.77
CA PHE A 258 7.73 0.29 14.13
C PHE A 258 8.84 0.00 15.14
N THR A 259 9.13 0.95 16.03
CA THR A 259 10.12 0.80 17.10
C THR A 259 9.79 -0.36 18.05
N LYS A 260 8.50 -0.63 18.34
CA LYS A 260 8.11 -1.77 19.17
C LYS A 260 8.48 -3.10 18.51
N ALA A 261 8.20 -3.24 17.22
CA ALA A 261 8.53 -4.43 16.44
C ALA A 261 10.06 -4.60 16.30
N LEU A 262 10.80 -3.53 16.00
CA LEU A 262 12.26 -3.55 15.96
C LEU A 262 12.88 -3.99 17.29
N LYS A 263 12.36 -3.51 18.44
CA LYS A 263 12.81 -3.97 19.75
C LYS A 263 12.62 -5.48 19.92
N GLN A 264 11.46 -6.01 19.51
CA GLN A 264 11.22 -7.45 19.55
C GLN A 264 12.20 -8.22 18.64
N ARG A 265 12.48 -7.73 17.42
CA ARG A 265 13.52 -8.29 16.55
C ARG A 265 14.88 -8.32 17.24
N PHE A 266 15.31 -7.18 17.80
CA PHE A 266 16.59 -7.10 18.50
C PHE A 266 16.69 -8.09 19.66
N GLU A 267 15.61 -8.26 20.45
CA GLU A 267 15.57 -9.25 21.51
C GLU A 267 15.76 -10.68 20.98
N LEU A 268 15.10 -11.05 19.87
CA LEU A 268 15.26 -12.37 19.25
C LEU A 268 16.71 -12.59 18.81
N TYR A 269 17.31 -11.62 18.12
CA TYR A 269 18.70 -11.70 17.66
C TYR A 269 19.69 -11.83 18.82
N VAL A 270 19.55 -11.00 19.85
CA VAL A 270 20.43 -11.01 21.03
C VAL A 270 20.30 -12.33 21.78
N ASN A 271 19.08 -12.83 22.00
CA ASN A 271 18.87 -14.11 22.68
C ASN A 271 19.57 -15.25 21.94
N PHE A 272 19.39 -15.32 20.62
CA PHE A 272 19.99 -16.38 19.81
C PHE A 272 21.52 -16.30 19.77
N LEU A 273 22.09 -15.10 19.59
CA LEU A 273 23.54 -14.91 19.57
C LEU A 273 24.19 -15.17 20.93
N SER A 274 23.52 -14.78 22.03
CA SER A 274 24.02 -15.03 23.39
C SER A 274 24.14 -16.52 23.71
N LEU A 275 23.24 -17.36 23.18
CA LEU A 275 23.30 -18.81 23.32
C LEU A 275 24.48 -19.42 22.55
N LYS A 276 24.92 -18.76 21.48
CA LYS A 276 26.09 -19.17 20.68
C LYS A 276 27.43 -18.85 21.39
N GLY A 277 27.39 -18.10 22.49
CA GLY A 277 28.58 -17.65 23.21
C GLY A 277 29.31 -16.48 22.54
N ALA A 278 28.59 -15.70 21.72
CA ALA A 278 29.05 -14.44 21.13
C ALA A 278 28.63 -13.24 21.99
#